data_AF-A0AAV0ELF8-F1
#
_entry.id   AF-A0AAV0ELF8-F1
#
_cell.length_a   1.000
_cell.length_b   1.000
_cell.length_c   1.000
_cell.angle_alpha   90.00
_cell.angle_beta   90.00
_cell.angle_gamma   90.00
#
_symmetry.space_group_name_H-M   'P 1'
#
loop_
_entity.id
_entity.type
_entity.pdbx_description
1 polymer ?
#
loop_
_entity_poly.entity_id
_entity_poly.type
_entity_poly.pdbx_seq_one_letter_code
_entity_poly.pdbx_strand_id
1 'polypeptide(L)'
;MISCIYFDANIADEQKGIFDTIMEAVTNQKGGVYFLYGYGGTGKTFMWRTLASALRSQRHIVLTVASSGIASLLLPGGRTAHSKFSIPVPTLENSTCNIHQGSELAELLKQTKLIIWDEATMANRFCFEALDRSLNDIINNDGDSISPFGGRVIVFGGDFRQTLPVIPGGSRSDIVNATINSSYLWDDCQVITPF
;
A
#
# COMPACT_ATOMS: atom_id res chain seq x y z
N MET A 1 26.41 -0.18 2.05
CA MET A 1 27.23 0.50 1.02
C MET A 1 27.42 -0.39 -0.22
N ILE A 2 27.80 -1.67 -0.09
CA ILE A 2 27.94 -2.60 -1.24
C ILE A 2 26.61 -2.88 -1.98
N SER A 3 25.46 -2.86 -1.30
CA SER A 3 24.14 -3.09 -1.94
C SER A 3 23.64 -1.93 -2.81
N CYS A 4 24.12 -0.69 -2.58
CA CYS A 4 23.68 0.48 -3.34
C CYS A 4 24.43 0.63 -4.68
N ILE A 5 25.63 0.05 -4.82
CA ILE A 5 26.45 0.22 -6.03
C ILE A 5 26.01 -0.76 -7.14
N TYR A 6 25.46 -1.93 -6.80
CA TYR A 6 24.84 -2.85 -7.76
C TYR A 6 23.41 -2.46 -8.18
N PHE A 7 22.85 -1.44 -7.53
CA PHE A 7 21.45 -1.03 -7.63
C PHE A 7 21.14 -0.22 -8.89
N ASP A 8 22.03 0.72 -9.25
CA ASP A 8 21.88 1.57 -10.45
C ASP A 8 22.03 0.79 -11.77
N ALA A 9 22.58 -0.43 -11.75
CA ALA A 9 22.90 -1.18 -12.97
C ALA A 9 21.73 -1.99 -13.56
N ASN A 10 20.59 -2.13 -12.86
CA ASN A 10 19.51 -3.06 -13.24
C ASN A 10 18.10 -2.45 -13.24
N ILE A 11 17.95 -1.15 -13.00
CA ILE A 11 16.67 -0.43 -13.07
C ILE A 11 16.56 0.24 -14.44
N ALA A 12 15.46 0.02 -15.15
CA ALA A 12 15.15 0.79 -16.34
C ALA A 12 14.90 2.27 -15.96
N ASP A 13 15.24 3.22 -16.83
CA ASP A 13 15.14 4.66 -16.55
C ASP A 13 13.74 5.08 -16.04
N GLU A 14 12.68 4.47 -16.59
CA GLU A 14 11.30 4.71 -16.16
C GLU A 14 11.05 4.20 -14.73
N GLN A 15 11.52 2.99 -14.39
CA GLN A 15 11.44 2.46 -13.02
C GLN A 15 12.25 3.31 -12.03
N LYS A 16 13.33 3.96 -12.49
CA LYS A 16 14.11 4.90 -11.68
C LYS A 16 13.29 6.12 -11.30
N GLY A 17 12.56 6.71 -12.26
CA GLY A 17 11.68 7.85 -11.99
C GLY A 17 10.61 7.54 -10.94
N ILE A 18 10.02 6.33 -11.01
CA ILE A 18 9.04 5.86 -10.00
C ILE A 18 9.69 5.72 -8.63
N PHE A 19 10.86 5.08 -8.60
CA PHE A 19 11.62 4.88 -7.37
C PHE A 19 11.96 6.23 -6.71
N ASP A 20 12.52 7.17 -7.48
CA ASP A 20 12.92 8.48 -6.98
C ASP A 20 11.72 9.27 -6.46
N THR A 21 10.59 9.23 -7.17
CA THR A 21 9.33 9.89 -6.74
C THR A 21 8.87 9.38 -5.37
N ILE A 22 8.81 8.06 -5.19
CA ILE A 22 8.36 7.45 -3.93
C ILE A 22 9.39 7.70 -2.82
N MET A 23 10.69 7.57 -3.11
CA MET A 23 11.75 7.85 -2.15
C MET A 23 11.71 9.29 -1.66
N GLU A 24 11.53 10.26 -2.57
CA GLU A 24 11.41 11.67 -2.22
C GLU A 24 10.19 11.91 -1.30
N ALA A 25 9.03 11.33 -1.62
CA ALA A 25 7.83 11.45 -0.79
C ALA A 25 8.05 10.90 0.63
N VAL A 26 8.73 9.76 0.75
CA VAL A 26 9.07 9.13 2.03
C VAL A 26 10.07 9.96 2.82
N THR A 27 11.17 10.40 2.19
CA THR A 27 12.24 11.16 2.85
C THR A 27 11.75 12.52 3.33
N ASN A 28 10.94 13.20 2.53
CA ASN A 28 10.39 14.52 2.87
C ASN A 28 9.11 14.45 3.73
N GLN A 29 8.64 13.24 4.08
CA GLN A 29 7.42 13.02 4.86
C GLN A 29 6.20 13.76 4.29
N LYS A 30 6.11 13.81 2.95
CA LYS A 30 4.99 14.47 2.24
C LYS A 30 3.68 13.67 2.33
N GLY A 31 3.75 12.42 2.77
CA GLY A 31 2.67 11.45 2.59
C GLY A 31 2.48 11.12 1.11
N GLY A 32 1.34 10.52 0.78
CA GLY A 32 0.94 10.31 -0.61
C GLY A 32 0.40 8.91 -0.88
N VAL A 33 -0.58 8.86 -1.78
CA VAL A 33 -1.20 7.63 -2.25
C VAL A 33 -0.75 7.39 -3.68
N TYR A 34 -0.08 6.27 -3.93
CA TYR A 34 0.44 5.93 -5.25
C TYR A 34 -0.12 4.60 -5.71
N PHE A 35 -0.46 4.49 -6.99
CA PHE A 35 -0.86 3.23 -7.60
C PHE A 35 0.07 2.89 -8.76
N LEU A 36 0.92 1.89 -8.57
CA LEU A 36 1.75 1.33 -9.65
C LEU A 36 0.91 0.37 -10.48
N TYR A 37 0.40 0.89 -11.60
CA TYR A 37 -0.31 0.09 -12.58
C TYR A 37 0.68 -0.60 -13.50
N GLY A 38 0.65 -1.93 -13.56
CA GLY A 38 1.50 -2.66 -14.51
C GLY A 38 1.03 -4.08 -14.71
N TYR A 39 1.21 -4.60 -15.93
CA TYR A 39 0.84 -5.97 -16.28
C TYR A 39 1.57 -7.03 -15.44
N GLY A 40 1.11 -8.28 -15.53
CA GLY A 40 1.90 -9.41 -15.05
C GLY A 40 3.29 -9.42 -15.70
N GLY A 41 4.34 -9.67 -14.91
CA GLY A 41 5.71 -9.76 -15.43
C GLY A 41 6.47 -8.44 -15.62
N THR A 42 5.90 -7.29 -15.26
CA THR A 42 6.53 -5.97 -15.45
C THR A 42 7.54 -5.55 -14.37
N GLY A 43 7.91 -6.45 -13.46
CA GLY A 43 8.87 -6.15 -12.41
C GLY A 43 8.32 -5.38 -11.20
N LYS A 44 6.98 -5.31 -10.99
CA LYS A 44 6.39 -4.70 -9.77
C LYS A 44 7.01 -5.27 -8.49
N THR A 45 7.13 -6.60 -8.39
CA THR A 45 7.77 -7.27 -7.24
C THR A 45 9.23 -6.89 -7.07
N PHE A 46 9.96 -6.68 -8.18
CA PHE A 46 11.32 -6.16 -8.13
C PHE A 46 11.30 -4.74 -7.53
N MET A 47 10.39 -3.87 -7.97
CA MET A 47 10.25 -2.52 -7.41
C MET A 47 9.94 -2.52 -5.90
N TRP A 48 9.05 -3.41 -5.43
CA TRP A 48 8.74 -3.57 -4.01
C TRP A 48 9.96 -3.95 -3.19
N ARG A 49 10.74 -4.93 -3.66
CA ARG A 49 11.98 -5.37 -3.01
C ARG A 49 13.01 -4.26 -2.97
N THR A 50 13.12 -3.52 -4.05
CA THR A 50 14.04 -2.41 -4.23
C THR A 50 13.72 -1.27 -3.26
N LEU A 51 12.49 -0.77 -3.23
CA LEU A 51 12.03 0.26 -2.28
C LEU A 51 12.21 -0.18 -0.82
N ALA A 52 11.76 -1.40 -0.49
CA ALA A 52 11.88 -1.93 0.86
C ALA A 52 13.34 -2.06 1.29
N SER A 53 14.23 -2.53 0.41
CA SER A 53 15.66 -2.71 0.73
C SER A 53 16.36 -1.37 0.92
N ALA A 54 16.09 -0.39 0.03
CA ALA A 54 16.68 0.94 0.12
C ALA A 54 16.31 1.63 1.44
N LEU A 55 15.03 1.68 1.79
CA LEU A 55 14.55 2.30 3.02
C LEU A 55 14.99 1.54 4.28
N ARG A 56 14.94 0.21 4.27
CA ARG A 56 15.42 -0.59 5.42
C ARG A 56 16.92 -0.45 5.64
N SER A 57 17.71 -0.23 4.59
CA SER A 57 19.16 0.06 4.72
C SER A 57 19.43 1.37 5.47
N GLN A 58 18.47 2.30 5.43
CA GLN A 58 18.46 3.56 6.18
C GLN A 58 17.76 3.43 7.54
N ARG A 59 17.48 2.21 8.00
CA ARG A 59 16.77 1.88 9.26
C ARG A 59 15.31 2.36 9.30
N HIS A 60 14.70 2.65 8.16
CA HIS A 60 13.27 2.92 8.10
C HIS A 60 12.43 1.65 8.13
N ILE A 61 11.24 1.74 8.72
CA ILE A 61 10.28 0.64 8.78
C ILE A 61 9.40 0.69 7.53
N VAL A 62 9.42 -0.41 6.78
CA VAL A 62 8.59 -0.62 5.60
C VAL A 62 7.73 -1.86 5.79
N LEU A 63 6.42 -1.69 5.67
CA LEU A 63 5.47 -2.80 5.71
C LEU A 63 5.11 -3.21 4.30
N THR A 64 5.32 -4.48 3.98
CA THR A 64 4.92 -5.07 2.70
C THR A 64 3.78 -6.04 2.95
N VAL A 65 2.64 -5.80 2.32
CA VAL A 65 1.45 -6.66 2.40
C VAL A 65 0.97 -7.02 1.02
N ALA A 66 0.15 -8.06 0.92
CA ALA A 66 -0.58 -8.39 -0.29
C ALA A 66 -2.04 -8.72 0.02
N SER A 67 -2.90 -8.67 -0.99
CA SER A 67 -4.31 -9.08 -0.83
C SER A 67 -4.48 -10.60 -0.67
N SER A 68 -3.59 -11.40 -1.27
CA SER A 68 -3.60 -12.87 -1.20
C SER A 68 -2.40 -13.43 -0.44
N GLY A 69 -2.60 -14.58 0.22
CA GLY A 69 -1.53 -15.30 0.93
C GLY A 69 -0.38 -15.68 0.01
N ILE A 70 -0.68 -16.19 -1.20
CA ILE A 70 0.36 -16.59 -2.16
C ILE A 70 1.19 -15.39 -2.64
N ALA A 71 0.55 -14.27 -2.96
CA ALA A 71 1.25 -13.04 -3.36
C ALA A 71 2.15 -12.52 -2.23
N SER A 72 1.72 -12.63 -0.97
CA SER A 72 2.51 -12.16 0.16
C SER A 72 3.84 -12.91 0.33
N LEU A 73 3.95 -14.16 -0.12
CA LEU A 73 5.19 -14.95 -0.04
C LEU A 73 6.32 -14.39 -0.92
N LEU A 74 5.98 -13.60 -1.94
CA LEU A 74 6.96 -12.98 -2.83
C LEU A 74 7.57 -11.70 -2.25
N LEU A 75 6.92 -11.13 -1.22
CA LEU A 75 7.29 -9.87 -0.59
C LEU A 75 8.21 -10.09 0.63
N PRO A 76 9.24 -9.23 0.84
CA PRO A 76 10.16 -9.36 1.98
C PRO A 76 9.50 -9.16 3.36
N GLY A 77 9.22 -10.27 4.05
CA GLY A 77 8.47 -10.27 5.31
C GLY A 77 6.96 -10.06 5.08
N GLY A 78 6.49 -10.42 3.88
CA GLY A 78 5.11 -10.24 3.47
C GLY A 78 4.11 -10.99 4.34
N ARG A 79 2.96 -10.36 4.53
CA ARG A 79 1.74 -10.96 5.10
C ARG A 79 0.54 -10.49 4.30
N THR A 80 -0.60 -11.14 4.49
CA THR A 80 -1.84 -10.60 3.93
C THR A 80 -2.22 -9.29 4.63
N ALA A 81 -2.83 -8.35 3.92
CA ALA A 81 -3.29 -7.09 4.52
C ALA A 81 -4.26 -7.33 5.69
N HIS A 82 -5.18 -8.29 5.52
CA HIS A 82 -6.09 -8.73 6.56
C HIS A 82 -5.37 -9.15 7.85
N SER A 83 -4.36 -10.01 7.75
CA SER A 83 -3.63 -10.49 8.93
C SER A 83 -2.68 -9.44 9.50
N LYS A 84 -2.12 -8.56 8.67
CA LYS A 84 -1.16 -7.54 9.13
C LYS A 84 -1.83 -6.39 9.85
N PHE A 85 -2.99 -5.96 9.36
CA PHE A 85 -3.72 -4.80 9.88
C PHE A 85 -4.98 -5.20 10.67
N SER A 86 -5.22 -6.49 10.92
CA SER A 86 -6.44 -6.94 11.62
C SER A 86 -7.73 -6.40 10.98
N ILE A 87 -7.79 -6.42 9.64
CA ILE A 87 -8.98 -5.95 8.89
C ILE A 87 -10.12 -6.95 9.14
N PRO A 88 -11.31 -6.48 9.57
CA PRO A 88 -12.44 -7.36 9.86
C PRO A 88 -12.97 -8.05 8.60
N VAL A 89 -13.47 -9.29 8.76
CA VAL A 89 -14.14 -10.06 7.71
C VAL A 89 -15.54 -10.43 8.22
N PRO A 90 -16.63 -9.91 7.64
CA PRO A 90 -16.67 -9.00 6.48
C PRO A 90 -16.22 -7.57 6.83
N THR A 91 -15.63 -6.87 5.85
CA THR A 91 -15.38 -5.42 5.94
C THR A 91 -16.56 -4.67 5.33
N LEU A 92 -17.10 -3.71 6.06
CA LEU A 92 -18.21 -2.86 5.65
C LEU A 92 -17.77 -1.40 5.55
N GLU A 93 -18.63 -0.53 5.00
CA GLU A 93 -18.36 0.88 4.72
C GLU A 93 -17.76 1.67 5.90
N ASN A 94 -18.25 1.42 7.11
CA ASN A 94 -17.79 2.09 8.33
C ASN A 94 -16.85 1.23 9.21
N SER A 95 -16.38 0.07 8.72
CA SER A 95 -15.49 -0.81 9.50
C SER A 95 -14.10 -0.21 9.71
N THR A 96 -13.58 -0.19 10.94
CA THR A 96 -12.16 0.12 11.20
C THR A 96 -11.35 -1.18 11.31
N CYS A 97 -10.03 -1.08 11.22
CA CYS A 97 -9.14 -2.17 11.60
C CYS A 97 -9.17 -2.39 13.11
N ASN A 98 -9.14 -3.66 13.54
CA ASN A 98 -9.11 -4.04 14.97
C ASN A 98 -7.70 -3.85 15.56
N ILE A 99 -7.26 -2.59 15.63
CA ILE A 99 -5.95 -2.18 16.15
C ILE A 99 -6.18 -1.24 17.33
N HIS A 100 -5.82 -1.68 18.52
CA HIS A 100 -5.96 -0.85 19.72
C HIS A 100 -4.82 0.16 19.82
N GLN A 101 -5.13 1.40 20.23
CA GLN A 101 -4.12 2.40 20.57
C GLN A 101 -3.19 1.87 21.67
N GLY A 102 -1.89 2.17 21.55
CA GLY A 102 -0.85 1.68 22.47
C GLY A 102 -0.48 0.20 22.30
N SER A 103 -1.11 -0.54 21.37
CA SER A 103 -0.65 -1.88 21.01
C SER A 103 0.69 -1.84 20.26
N GLU A 104 1.43 -2.94 20.28
CA GLU A 104 2.69 -3.06 19.51
C GLU A 104 2.49 -2.78 18.01
N LEU A 105 1.35 -3.20 17.45
CA LEU A 105 1.02 -2.93 16.06
C LEU A 105 0.76 -1.43 15.82
N ALA A 106 0.05 -0.75 16.73
CA ALA A 106 -0.16 0.69 16.62
C ALA A 106 1.17 1.46 16.66
N GLU A 107 2.07 1.11 17.60
CA GLU A 107 3.39 1.73 17.68
C GLU A 107 4.25 1.45 16.44
N LEU A 108 4.17 0.24 15.90
CA LEU A 108 4.81 -0.09 14.62
C LEU A 108 4.27 0.75 13.46
N LEU A 109 2.95 0.97 13.39
CA LEU A 109 2.32 1.78 12.34
C LEU A 109 2.72 3.25 12.45
N LYS A 110 2.79 3.80 13.67
CA LYS A 110 3.29 5.18 13.91
C LYS A 110 4.74 5.38 13.44
N GLN A 111 5.56 4.34 13.46
CA GLN A 111 6.96 4.42 13.01
C GLN A 111 7.15 4.04 11.54
N THR A 112 6.15 3.40 10.92
CA THR A 112 6.22 2.96 9.52
C THR A 112 6.33 4.17 8.59
N LYS A 113 7.26 4.13 7.63
CA LYS A 113 7.47 5.21 6.66
C LYS A 113 6.85 4.93 5.30
N LEU A 114 6.71 3.66 4.96
CA LEU A 114 6.12 3.20 3.70
C LEU A 114 5.29 1.94 3.92
N ILE A 115 4.09 1.91 3.36
CA ILE A 115 3.26 0.71 3.22
C ILE A 115 3.19 0.36 1.74
N ILE A 116 3.59 -0.86 1.40
CA ILE A 116 3.45 -1.43 0.06
C ILE A 116 2.34 -2.47 0.11
N TRP A 117 1.36 -2.37 -0.77
CA TRP A 117 0.25 -3.31 -0.85
C TRP A 117 0.14 -3.87 -2.27
N ASP A 118 0.58 -5.11 -2.45
CA ASP A 118 0.56 -5.82 -3.74
C ASP A 118 -0.78 -6.54 -3.99
N GLU A 119 -1.14 -6.71 -5.25
CA GLU A 119 -2.45 -7.22 -5.69
C GLU A 119 -3.64 -6.45 -5.09
N ALA A 120 -3.51 -5.13 -4.97
CA ALA A 120 -4.52 -4.24 -4.38
C ALA A 120 -5.87 -4.32 -5.12
N THR A 121 -5.87 -4.58 -6.43
CA THR A 121 -7.11 -4.68 -7.23
C THR A 121 -8.05 -5.81 -6.78
N MET A 122 -7.54 -6.80 -6.05
CA MET A 122 -8.34 -7.89 -5.49
C MET A 122 -9.12 -7.50 -4.23
N ALA A 123 -8.69 -6.46 -3.52
CA ALA A 123 -9.28 -6.07 -2.24
C ALA A 123 -10.48 -5.14 -2.45
N ASN A 124 -11.51 -5.32 -1.63
CA ASN A 124 -12.66 -4.42 -1.61
C ASN A 124 -12.21 -3.04 -1.11
N ARG A 125 -12.78 -1.96 -1.66
CA ARG A 125 -12.49 -0.57 -1.27
C ARG A 125 -12.56 -0.34 0.24
N PHE A 126 -13.50 -1.00 0.91
CA PHE A 126 -13.70 -0.88 2.35
C PHE A 126 -12.49 -1.35 3.15
N CYS A 127 -11.65 -2.23 2.61
CA CYS A 127 -10.40 -2.64 3.27
C CYS A 127 -9.37 -1.49 3.31
N PHE A 128 -9.29 -0.67 2.26
CA PHE A 128 -8.42 0.50 2.22
C PHE A 128 -8.94 1.62 3.11
N GLU A 129 -10.25 1.87 3.05
CA GLU A 129 -10.92 2.89 3.87
C GLU A 129 -10.89 2.54 5.36
N ALA A 130 -11.01 1.25 5.70
CA ALA A 130 -10.84 0.78 7.07
C ALA A 130 -9.43 1.07 7.60
N LEU A 131 -8.40 0.79 6.79
CA LEU A 131 -7.01 1.07 7.13
C LEU A 131 -6.77 2.57 7.25
N ASP A 132 -7.27 3.37 6.32
CA ASP A 132 -7.15 4.84 6.33
C ASP A 132 -7.74 5.43 7.62
N ARG A 133 -8.98 5.05 7.97
CA ARG A 133 -9.63 5.52 9.20
C ARG A 133 -8.87 5.10 10.45
N SER A 134 -8.38 3.86 10.50
CA SER A 134 -7.57 3.38 11.62
C SER A 134 -6.21 4.07 11.73
N LEU A 135 -5.56 4.40 10.61
CA LEU A 135 -4.28 5.11 10.65
C LEU A 135 -4.46 6.56 11.08
N ASN A 136 -5.52 7.23 10.61
CA ASN A 136 -5.86 8.57 11.09
C ASN A 136 -6.13 8.56 12.61
N ASP A 137 -6.87 7.57 13.12
CA ASP A 137 -7.13 7.43 14.57
C ASP A 137 -5.87 7.14 15.40
N ILE A 138 -4.90 6.38 14.85
CA ILE A 138 -3.68 6.00 15.57
C ILE A 138 -2.61 7.10 15.52
N ILE A 139 -2.53 7.85 14.41
CA ILE A 139 -1.40 8.75 14.13
C ILE A 139 -1.72 10.21 14.45
N ASN A 140 -2.92 10.68 14.09
CA ASN A 140 -3.25 12.09 14.24
C ASN A 140 -3.74 12.37 15.66
N ASN A 141 -3.40 13.55 16.18
CA ASN A 141 -3.96 14.03 17.44
C ASN A 141 -5.12 15.01 17.16
N ASP A 142 -5.86 15.34 18.22
CA ASP A 142 -6.92 16.35 18.14
C ASP A 142 -6.38 17.68 17.59
N GLY A 143 -6.85 18.06 16.40
CA GLY A 143 -6.49 19.32 15.73
C GLY A 143 -5.57 19.18 14.51
N ASP A 144 -5.01 18.00 14.25
CA ASP A 144 -4.26 17.74 13.01
C ASP A 144 -5.20 17.66 11.80
N SER A 145 -4.74 18.15 10.65
CA SER A 145 -5.50 17.99 9.40
C SER A 145 -5.53 16.52 8.99
N ILE A 146 -6.74 15.99 8.77
CA ILE A 146 -6.93 14.63 8.24
C ILE A 146 -6.23 14.54 6.88
N SER A 147 -5.39 13.52 6.72
CA SER A 147 -4.68 13.23 5.49
C SER A 147 -4.78 11.73 5.19
N PRO A 148 -4.78 11.33 3.90
CA PRO A 148 -4.83 9.91 3.55
C PRO A 148 -3.77 9.11 4.32
N PHE A 149 -4.22 8.03 4.94
CA PHE A 149 -3.47 7.08 5.74
C PHE A 149 -2.66 7.71 6.88
N GLY A 150 -3.15 8.80 7.49
CA GLY A 150 -2.45 9.51 8.57
C GLY A 150 -1.10 10.08 8.12
N GLY A 151 -1.04 10.58 6.87
CA GLY A 151 0.15 11.18 6.29
C GLY A 151 1.24 10.17 5.90
N ARG A 152 0.93 8.87 5.88
CA ARG A 152 1.87 7.83 5.48
C ARG A 152 1.91 7.70 3.97
N VAL A 153 3.09 7.37 3.45
CA VAL A 153 3.21 7.00 2.04
C VAL A 153 2.70 5.58 1.87
N ILE A 154 1.72 5.42 0.98
CA ILE A 154 1.22 4.11 0.57
C ILE A 154 1.42 3.92 -0.93
N VAL A 155 1.85 2.72 -1.30
CA VAL A 155 2.00 2.34 -2.70
C VAL A 155 1.22 1.05 -2.94
N PHE A 156 0.20 1.15 -3.77
CA PHE A 156 -0.60 0.04 -4.26
C PHE A 156 0.03 -0.54 -5.52
N GLY A 157 0.05 -1.86 -5.61
CA GLY A 157 0.44 -2.61 -6.80
C GLY A 157 -0.73 -3.40 -7.33
N GLY A 158 -0.93 -3.40 -8.65
CA GLY A 158 -1.92 -4.30 -9.24
C GLY A 158 -2.12 -4.11 -10.73
N ASP A 159 -3.01 -4.95 -11.27
CA ASP A 159 -3.46 -4.90 -12.65
C ASP A 159 -4.97 -5.13 -12.68
N PHE A 160 -5.73 -4.09 -13.02
CA PHE A 160 -7.18 -4.15 -13.15
C PHE A 160 -7.66 -5.14 -14.21
N ARG A 161 -6.78 -5.67 -15.07
CA ARG A 161 -7.11 -6.71 -16.05
C ARG A 161 -6.98 -8.13 -15.50
N GLN A 162 -6.42 -8.30 -14.32
CA GLN A 162 -6.28 -9.62 -13.70
C GLN A 162 -7.54 -9.95 -12.89
N THR A 163 -7.55 -9.59 -11.61
CA THR A 163 -8.62 -9.98 -10.70
C THR A 163 -9.14 -8.75 -9.97
N LEU A 164 -10.45 -8.55 -10.07
CA LEU A 164 -11.21 -7.53 -9.34
C LEU A 164 -11.75 -8.12 -8.02
N PRO A 165 -12.31 -7.28 -7.13
CA PRO A 165 -12.89 -7.76 -5.88
C PRO A 165 -14.02 -8.75 -6.14
N VAL A 166 -14.02 -9.86 -5.40
CA VAL A 166 -15.04 -10.90 -5.54
C VAL A 166 -16.25 -10.52 -4.69
N ILE A 167 -17.39 -10.28 -5.35
CA ILE A 167 -18.68 -9.98 -4.71
C ILE A 167 -19.65 -11.14 -5.00
N PRO A 168 -19.85 -12.09 -4.07
CA PRO A 168 -20.72 -13.25 -4.30
C PRO A 168 -22.15 -12.82 -4.64
N GLY A 169 -22.65 -13.26 -5.80
CA GLY A 169 -23.98 -12.88 -6.29
C GLY A 169 -24.11 -11.41 -6.73
N GLY A 170 -23.01 -10.66 -6.75
CA GLY A 170 -22.99 -9.25 -7.15
C GLY A 170 -23.10 -9.03 -8.65
N SER A 171 -23.72 -7.92 -9.02
CA SER A 171 -23.73 -7.39 -10.38
C SER A 171 -22.38 -6.80 -10.78
N ARG A 172 -22.21 -6.49 -12.07
CA ARG A 172 -21.02 -5.78 -12.55
C ARG A 172 -20.84 -4.43 -11.88
N SER A 173 -21.94 -3.70 -11.63
CA SER A 173 -21.91 -2.44 -10.89
C SER A 173 -21.42 -2.63 -9.46
N ASP A 174 -21.82 -3.73 -8.79
CA ASP A 174 -21.37 -4.00 -7.43
C ASP A 174 -19.87 -4.28 -7.38
N ILE A 175 -19.34 -5.02 -8.37
CA ILE A 175 -17.89 -5.26 -8.48
C ILE A 175 -17.14 -3.94 -8.71
N VAL A 176 -17.61 -3.08 -9.63
CA VAL A 176 -16.99 -1.78 -9.89
C VAL A 176 -17.02 -0.90 -8.65
N ASN A 177 -18.17 -0.80 -7.98
CA ASN A 177 -18.32 -0.04 -6.73
C ASN A 177 -17.43 -0.56 -5.60
N ALA A 178 -17.06 -1.84 -5.63
CA ALA A 178 -16.13 -2.43 -4.67
C ALA A 178 -14.65 -2.17 -5.01
N THR A 179 -14.31 -1.63 -6.18
CA THR A 179 -12.91 -1.36 -6.55
C THR A 179 -12.36 -0.13 -5.86
N ILE A 180 -11.03 -0.08 -5.70
CA ILE A 180 -10.32 1.07 -5.14
C ILE A 180 -10.62 2.39 -5.87
N ASN A 181 -10.89 2.34 -7.18
CA ASN A 181 -11.23 3.52 -8.00
C ASN A 181 -12.55 4.17 -7.59
N SER A 182 -13.40 3.46 -6.84
CA SER A 182 -14.65 3.97 -6.29
C SER A 182 -14.51 4.43 -4.83
N SER A 183 -13.30 4.42 -4.27
CA SER A 183 -13.01 4.96 -2.94
C SER A 183 -12.74 6.46 -3.01
N TYR A 184 -13.05 7.20 -1.94
CA TYR A 184 -12.63 8.61 -1.81
C TYR A 184 -11.10 8.75 -1.84
N LEU A 185 -10.38 7.71 -1.43
CA LEU A 185 -8.91 7.68 -1.45
C LEU A 185 -8.33 7.74 -2.86
N TRP A 186 -9.14 7.46 -3.89
CA TRP A 186 -8.69 7.51 -5.27
C TRP A 186 -8.48 8.94 -5.78
N ASP A 187 -9.16 9.93 -5.20
CA ASP A 187 -9.02 11.33 -5.59
C ASP A 187 -7.62 11.88 -5.25
N ASP A 188 -6.99 11.36 -4.19
CA ASP A 188 -5.61 11.66 -3.79
C ASP A 188 -4.57 10.71 -4.42
N CYS A 189 -5.02 9.73 -5.22
CA CYS A 189 -4.17 8.67 -5.74
C CYS A 189 -3.46 9.09 -7.03
N GLN A 190 -2.13 9.13 -6.99
CA GLN A 190 -1.31 9.28 -8.19
C GLN A 190 -1.09 7.91 -8.85
N VAL A 191 -1.71 7.71 -10.01
CA VAL A 191 -1.48 6.53 -10.84
C VAL A 191 -0.16 6.69 -11.60
N ILE A 192 0.71 5.71 -11.44
CA ILE A 192 2.02 5.65 -12.08
C ILE A 192 2.05 4.40 -12.96
N THR A 193 2.30 4.59 -14.25
CA THR A 193 2.52 3.49 -15.20
C THR A 193 4.01 3.41 -15.54
N PRO A 194 4.66 2.24 -15.41
CA PRO A 194 6.05 2.07 -15.79
C PRO A 194 6.27 1.96 -17.31
N PHE A 195 5.24 2.16 -18.15
CA PHE A 195 5.27 2.12 -19.63
C PHE A 195 4.11 2.93 -20.21
#